data_AF-A0A218QRY1-F1
#
_entry.id   AF-A0A218QRY1-F1
#
_cell.length_a   1.000
_cell.length_b   1.000
_cell.length_c   1.000
_cell.angle_alpha   90.00
_cell.angle_beta   90.00
_cell.angle_gamma   90.00
#
_symmetry.space_group_name_H-M   'P 1'
#
loop_
_entity.id
_entity.type
_entity.pdbx_description
1 polymer ?
#
loop_
_entity_poly.entity_id
_entity_poly.type
_entity_poly.pdbx_seq_one_letter_code
_entity_poly.pdbx_strand_id
1 'polypeptide(L)'
;MNKLTENNFPTDDYLKTLSYDYIHEVYAPIGSTSYIYEDWDDPYDDGTAESVAESAPRSDEEYIAFHKIIDVTIVTSKVVKRDQKLQEYTVEVEADVTILYSEDDEIEEDELTPERRVISCYIGYEGEYFVSNAEE
;
A
#
# COMPACT_ATOMS: atom_id res chain seq x y z
N MET A 1 -15.90 2.96 -18.48
CA MET A 1 -15.53 4.16 -17.70
C MET A 1 -14.61 5.01 -18.59
N ASN A 2 -14.85 6.31 -18.69
CA ASN A 2 -13.97 7.17 -19.48
C ASN A 2 -12.72 7.50 -18.66
N LYS A 3 -11.53 7.20 -19.20
CA LYS A 3 -10.25 7.44 -18.51
C LYS A 3 -9.90 8.92 -18.43
N LEU A 4 -10.31 9.70 -19.41
CA LEU A 4 -9.96 11.11 -19.57
C LEU A 4 -11.19 12.00 -19.62
N THR A 5 -11.02 13.23 -19.16
CA THR A 5 -11.94 14.37 -19.30
C THR A 5 -11.85 14.95 -20.71
N GLU A 6 -12.77 15.86 -21.05
CA GLU A 6 -12.77 16.59 -22.33
C GLU A 6 -11.48 17.40 -22.57
N ASN A 7 -10.74 17.73 -21.50
CA ASN A 7 -9.46 18.46 -21.56
C ASN A 7 -8.24 17.51 -21.55
N ASN A 8 -8.42 16.21 -21.83
CA ASN A 8 -7.37 15.18 -21.80
C ASN A 8 -6.67 14.97 -20.44
N PHE A 9 -7.29 15.38 -19.33
CA PHE A 9 -6.81 15.04 -17.97
C PHE A 9 -7.53 13.80 -17.42
N PRO A 10 -6.92 13.01 -16.52
CA PRO A 10 -7.53 11.81 -15.97
C PRO A 10 -8.76 12.15 -15.13
N THR A 11 -9.80 11.33 -15.25
CA THR A 11 -11.00 11.44 -14.43
C THR A 11 -10.72 10.95 -13.01
N ASP A 12 -11.47 11.45 -12.02
CA ASP A 12 -11.40 11.01 -10.62
C ASP A 12 -11.55 9.50 -10.51
N ASP A 13 -12.55 9.01 -11.23
CA ASP A 13 -12.88 7.63 -11.46
C ASP A 13 -11.67 6.80 -11.91
N TYR A 14 -10.92 7.30 -12.89
CA TYR A 14 -9.72 6.62 -13.37
C TYR A 14 -8.58 6.65 -12.36
N LEU A 15 -8.33 7.80 -11.73
CA LEU A 15 -7.29 7.93 -10.69
C LEU A 15 -7.56 6.99 -9.51
N LYS A 16 -8.82 6.91 -9.05
CA LYS A 16 -9.23 5.99 -7.99
C LYS A 16 -9.06 4.53 -8.38
N THR A 17 -9.33 4.19 -9.65
CA THR A 17 -9.12 2.83 -10.16
C THR A 17 -7.62 2.48 -10.12
N LEU A 18 -6.74 3.38 -10.56
CA LEU A 18 -5.29 3.16 -10.50
C LEU A 18 -4.80 2.93 -9.07
N SER A 19 -5.29 3.71 -8.11
CA SER A 19 -4.93 3.53 -6.69
C SER A 19 -5.49 2.23 -6.11
N TYR A 20 -6.71 1.85 -6.48
CA TYR A 20 -7.32 0.58 -6.08
C TYR A 20 -6.49 -0.60 -6.56
N ASP A 21 -6.17 -0.63 -7.87
CA ASP A 21 -5.39 -1.70 -8.50
C ASP A 21 -4.00 -1.78 -7.85
N TYR A 22 -3.32 -0.63 -7.65
CA TYR A 22 -2.02 -0.60 -6.99
C TYR A 22 -2.06 -1.16 -5.56
N ILE A 23 -3.10 -0.83 -4.78
CA ILE A 23 -3.20 -1.34 -3.42
C ILE A 23 -3.34 -2.85 -3.39
N HIS A 24 -4.17 -3.41 -4.26
CA HIS A 24 -4.42 -4.85 -4.32
C HIS A 24 -3.29 -5.66 -4.99
N GLU A 25 -2.56 -5.07 -5.93
CA GLU A 25 -1.57 -5.80 -6.73
C GLU A 25 -0.13 -5.59 -6.26
N VAL A 26 0.17 -4.46 -5.61
CA VAL A 26 1.53 -4.06 -5.27
C VAL A 26 1.71 -3.80 -3.78
N TYR A 27 0.86 -2.93 -3.21
CA TYR A 27 1.06 -2.45 -1.84
C TYR A 27 0.71 -3.50 -0.78
N ALA A 28 -0.48 -4.09 -0.89
CA ALA A 28 -1.00 -5.09 0.04
C ALA A 28 -1.61 -6.30 -0.70
N PRO A 29 -0.83 -7.06 -1.48
CA PRO A 29 -1.38 -8.19 -2.23
C PRO A 29 -1.87 -9.28 -1.29
N ILE A 30 -3.11 -9.73 -1.47
CA ILE A 30 -3.66 -10.83 -0.67
C ILE A 30 -2.82 -12.09 -0.88
N GLY A 31 -2.46 -12.74 0.23
CA GLY A 31 -1.60 -13.91 0.26
C GLY A 31 -0.10 -13.59 0.26
N SER A 32 0.28 -12.32 0.10
CA SER A 32 1.66 -11.89 0.28
C SER A 32 2.07 -11.93 1.75
N THR A 33 3.35 -12.20 1.98
CA THR A 33 3.97 -12.08 3.28
C THR A 33 4.76 -10.78 3.30
N SER A 34 4.56 -9.97 4.32
CA SER A 34 5.42 -8.84 4.60
C SER A 34 6.35 -9.16 5.75
N TYR A 35 7.63 -8.86 5.55
CA TYR A 35 8.68 -9.03 6.53
C TYR A 35 8.98 -7.66 7.16
N ILE A 36 9.13 -7.65 8.47
CA ILE A 36 9.51 -6.47 9.24
C ILE A 36 10.98 -6.61 9.56
N TYR A 37 11.79 -5.68 9.04
CA TYR A 37 13.22 -5.59 9.32
C TYR A 37 13.46 -4.41 10.26
N GLU A 38 14.41 -4.56 11.16
CA GLU A 38 14.89 -3.47 12.03
C GLU A 38 16.18 -2.91 11.43
N ASP A 39 16.27 -1.58 11.32
CA ASP A 39 17.48 -0.94 10.82
C ASP A 39 18.53 -0.86 11.95
N TRP A 40 19.38 -1.88 12.03
CA TRP A 40 20.43 -1.98 13.04
C TRP A 40 21.66 -1.10 12.75
N ASP A 41 21.69 -0.37 11.62
CA ASP A 41 22.87 0.40 11.23
C ASP A 41 23.02 1.74 11.97
N ASP A 42 21.99 2.20 12.72
CA ASP A 42 22.10 3.35 13.62
C ASP A 42 21.99 2.91 15.10
N PRO A 43 23.09 2.96 15.88
CA PRO A 43 23.09 2.62 17.32
C PRO A 43 22.28 3.61 18.19
N TYR A 44 21.70 4.65 17.58
CA TYR A 44 20.78 5.61 18.20
C TYR A 44 19.35 5.53 17.65
N ASP A 45 19.08 4.67 16.67
CA ASP A 45 17.73 4.41 16.18
C ASP A 45 17.14 3.24 17.00
N ASP A 46 16.23 3.59 17.90
CA ASP A 46 15.53 2.66 18.78
C ASP A 46 14.08 2.40 18.32
N GLY A 47 13.73 2.76 17.07
CA GLY A 47 12.33 2.80 16.66
C GLY A 47 12.00 2.63 15.18
N THR A 48 12.96 2.53 14.26
CA THR A 48 12.63 2.38 12.83
C THR A 48 12.61 0.92 12.40
N ALA A 49 11.40 0.39 12.17
CA ALA A 49 11.18 -0.89 11.51
C ALA A 49 10.53 -0.66 10.13
N GLU A 50 11.05 -1.31 9.10
CA GLU A 50 10.51 -1.26 7.74
C GLU A 50 9.67 -2.50 7.45
N SER A 51 8.43 -2.31 6.99
CA SER A 51 7.57 -3.40 6.52
C SER A 51 7.66 -3.49 4.99
N VAL A 52 8.17 -4.61 4.48
CA VAL A 52 8.35 -4.82 3.03
C VAL A 52 7.57 -6.05 2.59
N ALA A 53 6.78 -5.94 1.53
CA ALA A 53 6.06 -7.08 0.94
C ALA A 53 6.96 -7.82 -0.06
N GLU A 54 7.35 -9.06 0.26
CA GLU A 54 8.31 -9.85 -0.54
C GLU A 54 7.94 -11.34 -0.55
N SER A 55 8.40 -12.11 -1.55
CA SER A 55 8.09 -13.54 -1.65
C SER A 55 8.83 -14.43 -0.63
N ALA A 56 9.91 -13.91 -0.05
CA ALA A 56 10.79 -14.58 0.88
C ALA A 56 11.61 -13.50 1.62
N PRO A 57 12.10 -13.78 2.85
CA PRO A 57 12.93 -12.81 3.56
C PRO A 57 14.25 -12.58 2.81
N ARG A 58 14.80 -11.38 2.94
CA ARG A 58 16.13 -11.02 2.47
C ARG A 58 17.16 -11.93 3.11
N SER A 59 18.10 -12.43 2.32
CA SER A 59 19.08 -13.41 2.80
C SER A 59 20.19 -12.79 3.67
N ASP A 60 20.34 -11.48 3.59
CA ASP A 60 21.38 -10.65 4.20
C ASP A 60 20.87 -9.79 5.37
N GLU A 61 19.57 -9.82 5.65
CA GLU A 61 18.93 -9.11 6.76
C GLU A 61 18.11 -10.08 7.61
N GLU A 62 18.17 -9.95 8.93
CA GLU A 62 17.34 -10.73 9.86
C GLU A 62 16.03 -9.97 10.08
N TYR A 63 14.90 -10.56 9.66
CA TYR A 63 13.59 -10.00 9.96
C TYR A 63 13.23 -10.30 11.42
N ILE A 64 12.60 -9.35 12.10
CA ILE A 64 12.17 -9.48 13.49
C ILE A 64 10.75 -10.06 13.59
N ALA A 65 9.93 -9.88 12.56
CA ALA A 65 8.59 -10.43 12.46
C ALA A 65 8.18 -10.56 11.00
N PHE A 66 7.16 -11.37 10.74
CA PHE A 66 6.45 -11.32 9.46
C PHE A 66 4.95 -11.45 9.68
N HIS A 67 4.18 -10.85 8.78
CA HIS A 67 2.74 -10.97 8.73
C HIS A 67 2.29 -11.32 7.32
N LYS A 68 1.16 -12.03 7.21
CA LYS A 68 0.56 -12.39 5.93
C LYS A 68 -0.71 -11.58 5.72
N ILE A 69 -0.86 -10.98 4.56
CA ILE A 69 -2.07 -10.23 4.20
C ILE A 69 -3.16 -11.24 3.81
N ILE A 70 -4.28 -11.23 4.54
CA ILE A 70 -5.39 -12.18 4.35
C ILE A 70 -6.55 -11.53 3.60
N ASP A 71 -6.85 -10.27 3.91
CA ASP A 71 -7.89 -9.50 3.24
C ASP A 71 -7.50 -8.04 3.10
N VAL A 72 -7.97 -7.41 2.03
CA VAL A 72 -7.89 -5.97 1.83
C VAL A 72 -9.24 -5.51 1.32
N THR A 73 -9.87 -4.59 2.05
CA THR A 73 -11.15 -4.01 1.67
C THR A 73 -10.99 -2.49 1.58
N ILE A 74 -11.09 -1.94 0.36
CA ILE A 74 -11.10 -0.48 0.17
C ILE A 74 -12.44 0.10 0.64
N VAL A 75 -12.38 1.02 1.59
CA VAL A 75 -13.56 1.63 2.22
C VAL A 75 -13.92 2.93 1.55
N THR A 76 -12.94 3.82 1.37
CA THR A 76 -13.12 5.07 0.63
C THR A 76 -11.89 5.41 -0.19
N SER A 77 -12.09 6.22 -1.24
CA SER A 77 -10.98 6.80 -2.00
C SER A 77 -11.33 8.21 -2.47
N LYS A 78 -10.37 9.12 -2.35
CA LYS A 78 -10.56 10.54 -2.60
C LYS A 78 -9.32 11.14 -3.26
N VAL A 79 -9.52 11.86 -4.36
CA VAL A 79 -8.45 12.68 -4.95
C VAL A 79 -8.26 13.92 -4.08
N VAL A 80 -7.11 14.03 -3.42
CA VAL A 80 -6.81 15.11 -2.45
C VAL A 80 -5.92 16.20 -3.05
N LYS A 81 -5.12 15.89 -4.08
CA LYS A 81 -4.26 16.85 -4.77
C LYS A 81 -4.31 16.68 -6.28
N ARG A 82 -4.26 17.81 -7.00
CA ARG A 82 -4.20 17.88 -8.46
C ARG A 82 -3.19 18.94 -8.88
N ASP A 83 -2.14 18.53 -9.56
CA ASP A 83 -1.27 19.42 -10.32
C ASP A 83 -1.37 19.07 -11.80
N GLN A 84 -2.28 19.74 -12.50
CA GLN A 84 -2.50 19.53 -13.93
C GLN A 84 -1.31 19.97 -14.78
N LYS A 85 -0.45 20.88 -14.29
CA LYS A 85 0.70 21.38 -15.03
C LYS A 85 1.82 20.34 -15.04
N LEU A 86 2.05 19.70 -13.89
CA LEU A 86 3.01 18.61 -13.75
C LEU A 86 2.42 17.24 -14.13
N GLN A 87 1.09 17.15 -14.27
CA GLN A 87 0.34 15.90 -14.42
C GLN A 87 0.52 14.95 -13.24
N GLU A 88 0.60 15.53 -12.04
CA GLU A 88 0.76 14.81 -10.78
C GLU A 88 -0.54 14.87 -9.97
N TYR A 89 -0.92 13.74 -9.38
CA TYR A 89 -2.14 13.62 -8.59
C TYR A 89 -1.85 12.84 -7.31
N THR A 90 -2.63 13.10 -6.27
CA THR A 90 -2.60 12.30 -5.04
C THR A 90 -4.00 11.82 -4.73
N VAL A 91 -4.13 10.51 -4.51
CA VAL A 91 -5.36 9.86 -4.08
C VAL A 91 -5.12 9.28 -2.71
N GLU A 92 -5.94 9.68 -1.75
CA GLU A 92 -5.98 9.07 -0.43
C GLU A 92 -6.98 7.93 -0.46
N VAL A 93 -6.54 6.75 -0.03
CA VAL A 93 -7.34 5.53 0.01
C VAL A 93 -7.40 5.02 1.44
N GLU A 94 -8.60 4.92 1.98
CA GLU A 94 -8.83 4.26 3.26
C GLU A 94 -9.13 2.79 2.99
N ALA A 95 -8.33 1.90 3.57
CA ALA A 95 -8.46 0.45 3.42
C ALA A 95 -8.50 -0.23 4.79
N ASP A 96 -9.35 -1.23 4.91
CA ASP A 96 -9.30 -2.21 6.00
C ASP A 96 -8.38 -3.35 5.55
N VAL A 97 -7.24 -3.54 6.21
CA VAL A 97 -6.25 -4.57 5.90
C VAL A 97 -6.22 -5.58 7.04
N THR A 98 -6.49 -6.85 6.73
CA THR A 98 -6.43 -7.94 7.71
C THR A 98 -5.12 -8.69 7.55
N ILE A 99 -4.35 -8.79 8.63
CA ILE A 99 -3.04 -9.42 8.66
C ILE A 99 -3.01 -10.56 9.67
N LEU A 100 -2.33 -11.65 9.32
CA LEU A 100 -2.06 -12.77 10.21
C LEU A 100 -0.60 -12.68 10.66
N TYR A 101 -0.39 -12.46 11.95
CA TYR A 101 0.94 -12.42 12.56
C TYR A 101 1.47 -13.84 12.84
N SER A 102 2.77 -14.04 12.66
CA SER A 102 3.41 -15.36 12.78
C SER A 102 3.74 -15.82 14.19
N GLU A 103 3.70 -14.92 15.18
CA GLU A 103 4.04 -15.27 16.57
C GLU A 103 2.89 -15.93 17.36
N ASP A 104 1.67 -15.89 16.82
CA ASP A 104 0.50 -16.48 17.47
C ASP A 104 0.00 -17.68 16.66
N ASP A 105 0.63 -18.84 16.90
CA ASP A 105 0.25 -20.15 16.36
C ASP A 105 -1.19 -20.59 16.77
N GLU A 106 -1.89 -19.80 17.59
CA GLU A 106 -3.24 -20.10 18.14
C GLU A 106 -4.33 -19.08 17.76
N ILE A 107 -4.08 -18.09 16.91
CA ILE A 107 -5.17 -17.18 16.47
C ILE A 107 -5.95 -17.87 15.33
N GLU A 108 -7.22 -18.21 15.59
CA GLU A 108 -8.13 -18.67 14.55
C GLU A 108 -8.38 -17.52 13.55
N GLU A 109 -8.42 -17.79 12.23
CA GLU A 109 -8.55 -16.75 11.19
C GLU A 109 -9.79 -15.84 11.39
N ASP A 110 -10.82 -16.33 12.08
CA ASP A 110 -12.05 -15.63 12.43
C ASP A 110 -11.93 -14.69 13.65
N GLU A 111 -10.80 -14.73 14.36
CA GLU A 111 -10.46 -13.76 15.42
C GLU A 111 -9.62 -12.58 14.90
N LEU A 112 -9.15 -12.64 13.66
CA LEU A 112 -8.38 -11.54 13.05
C LEU A 112 -9.27 -10.32 12.81
N THR A 113 -8.86 -9.19 13.37
CA THR A 113 -9.54 -7.91 13.16
C THR A 113 -8.87 -7.11 12.05
N PRO A 114 -9.63 -6.55 11.09
CA PRO A 114 -9.07 -5.63 10.11
C PRO A 114 -8.50 -4.37 10.76
N GLU A 115 -7.33 -3.96 10.30
CA GLU A 115 -6.71 -2.69 10.66
C GLU A 115 -7.02 -1.63 9.60
N ARG A 116 -7.55 -0.49 10.04
CA ARG A 116 -7.80 0.66 9.16
C ARG A 116 -6.48 1.36 8.85
N ARG A 117 -6.14 1.45 7.56
CA ARG A 117 -4.99 2.18 7.03
C ARG A 117 -5.44 3.29 6.08
N VAL A 118 -4.69 4.39 6.08
CA VAL A 118 -4.91 5.52 5.16
C VAL A 118 -3.68 5.62 4.29
N ILE A 119 -3.82 5.33 3.00
CA ILE A 119 -2.71 5.18 2.07
C ILE A 119 -2.79 6.31 1.05
N SER A 120 -1.75 7.13 0.97
CA SER A 120 -1.57 8.20 -0.02
C SER A 120 -0.89 7.65 -1.27
N CYS A 121 -1.65 7.41 -2.34
CA CYS A 121 -1.10 7.01 -3.63
C CYS A 121 -0.72 8.25 -4.47
N TYR A 122 0.55 8.33 -4.85
CA TYR A 122 1.07 9.37 -5.73
C TYR A 122 1.04 8.89 -7.18
N ILE A 123 0.34 9.62 -8.05
CA ILE A 123 0.15 9.27 -9.46
C ILE A 123 0.89 10.27 -10.34
N GLY A 124 1.72 9.76 -11.24
CA GLY A 124 2.46 10.52 -12.26
C GLY A 124 2.10 10.10 -13.68
N TYR A 125 2.71 10.77 -14.67
CA TYR A 125 2.54 10.48 -16.10
C TYR A 125 3.89 10.28 -16.80
N GLU A 126 4.09 9.09 -17.36
CA GLU A 126 5.24 8.74 -18.21
C GLU A 126 4.77 8.00 -19.46
N GLY A 127 3.98 8.70 -20.29
CA GLY A 127 3.33 8.08 -21.47
C GLY A 127 1.98 7.43 -21.13
N GLU A 128 1.81 6.98 -19.89
CA GLU A 128 0.54 6.65 -19.26
C GLU A 128 0.52 7.06 -17.79
N TYR A 129 -0.68 7.12 -17.19
CA TYR A 129 -0.82 7.41 -15.76
C TYR A 129 -0.59 6.14 -14.94
N PHE A 130 0.26 6.23 -13.92
CA PHE A 130 0.61 5.13 -13.02
C PHE A 130 0.84 5.64 -11.59
N VAL A 131 0.69 4.77 -10.60
CA VAL A 131 1.06 5.07 -9.21
C VAL A 131 2.57 4.90 -9.08
N SER A 132 3.28 5.98 -8.76
CA SER A 132 4.74 6.00 -8.65
C SER A 132 5.23 5.65 -7.24
N ASN A 133 4.43 5.96 -6.21
CA ASN A 133 4.73 5.63 -4.82
C ASN A 133 3.44 5.60 -3.99
N ALA A 134 3.50 4.98 -2.81
CA ALA A 134 2.45 5.04 -1.80
C ALA A 134 3.04 5.15 -0.38
N GLU A 135 2.40 5.95 0.47
CA GLU A 135 2.84 6.21 1.86
C GLU A 135 1.63 6.15 2.80
N GLU A 136 1.82 5.67 4.04
CA GLU A 136 0.83 5.75 5.14
C GLU A 136 0.96 7.07 5.93
#